data_AF-A0ABD2WE49-F1
#
_entry.id   AF-A0ABD2WE49-F1
#
_cell.length_a   1.000
_cell.length_b   1.000
_cell.length_c   1.000
_cell.angle_alpha   90.00
_cell.angle_beta   90.00
_cell.angle_gamma   90.00
#
_symmetry.space_group_name_H-M   'P 1'
#
loop_
_entity.id
_entity.type
_entity.pdbx_description
1 polymer ?
#
loop_
_entity_poly.entity_id
_entity_poly.type
_entity_poly.pdbx_seq_one_letter_code
_entity_poly.pdbx_strand_id
1 'polypeptide(L)'
;MGKPPKNSNERYMKGKRKGQFKKKSLSEKRIKKALKKAQAEIASTNTTIENNGRELMKRDHLFEQLWCNNCNIPMSLKSSQVKEVVQRGLGRIYRVECVKCPYVKSVTSDTTFGDKGEYFSINAKAAMGMIDIGIGETQFNSLLSAMNISSVSSNLIKRHERIVGPAIEAAAVESCSKYLEVEKRLTEENNDVVEDK
;
A
#
# COMPACT_ATOMS: atom_id res chain seq x y z
N MET A 1 25.76 48.98 -1.52
CA MET A 1 24.49 48.50 -2.11
C MET A 1 24.38 47.00 -1.85
N GLY A 2 23.46 46.63 -0.96
CA GLY A 2 23.36 45.28 -0.38
C GLY A 2 22.72 44.26 -1.30
N LYS A 3 23.18 43.01 -1.21
CA LYS A 3 22.58 41.85 -1.90
C LYS A 3 21.17 41.58 -1.33
N PRO A 4 20.20 41.15 -2.16
CA PRO A 4 18.85 40.85 -1.71
C PRO A 4 18.83 39.56 -0.87
N PRO A 5 17.87 39.41 0.06
CA PRO A 5 17.79 38.22 0.90
C PRO A 5 17.33 37.02 0.07
N LYS A 6 18.01 35.88 0.27
CA LYS A 6 17.61 34.60 -0.30
C LYS A 6 16.31 34.15 0.35
N ASN A 7 15.27 33.97 -0.46
CA ASN A 7 13.94 33.55 -0.03
C ASN A 7 14.01 32.09 0.49
N SER A 8 13.96 31.93 1.81
CA SER A 8 13.98 30.65 2.52
C SER A 8 12.55 30.13 2.71
N ASN A 9 12.09 29.22 1.86
CA ASN A 9 10.88 28.43 2.13
C ASN A 9 11.25 27.11 2.83
N GLU A 10 11.90 27.20 3.99
CA GLU A 10 11.95 26.10 4.96
C GLU A 10 10.73 26.27 5.90
N ARG A 11 9.65 25.52 5.64
CA ARG A 11 8.55 25.41 6.61
C ARG A 11 9.01 24.55 7.80
N TYR A 12 9.47 25.21 8.85
CA TYR A 12 9.74 24.58 10.14
C TYR A 12 8.45 24.04 10.76
N MET A 13 8.43 22.75 11.08
CA MET A 13 7.35 22.07 11.81
C MET A 13 7.19 22.69 13.21
N LYS A 14 6.12 23.49 13.41
CA LYS A 14 5.76 24.09 14.70
C LYS A 14 5.22 23.01 15.66
N GLY A 15 6.08 22.52 16.55
CA GLY A 15 5.64 21.78 17.74
C GLY A 15 5.27 22.74 18.88
N LYS A 16 4.06 22.60 19.43
CA LYS A 16 3.58 23.33 20.61
C LYS A 16 4.48 23.07 21.83
N ARG A 17 5.40 23.99 22.12
CA ARG A 17 5.91 24.37 23.46
C ARG A 17 6.82 25.59 23.28
N LYS A 18 6.65 26.59 24.14
CA LYS A 18 7.27 27.92 24.09
C LYS A 18 8.78 27.86 23.76
N GLY A 19 9.17 28.50 22.65
CA GLY A 19 10.42 29.25 22.56
C GLY A 19 11.77 28.54 22.66
N GLN A 20 11.92 27.25 22.32
CA GLN A 20 13.24 26.65 22.11
C GLN A 20 13.29 25.84 20.82
N PHE A 21 13.99 26.37 19.81
CA PHE A 21 14.38 25.61 18.63
C PHE A 21 15.19 24.39 19.09
N LYS A 22 14.71 23.18 18.77
CA LYS A 22 15.44 21.94 19.11
C LYS A 22 16.81 21.99 18.44
N LYS A 23 17.88 21.77 19.22
CA LYS A 23 19.27 21.75 18.73
C LYS A 23 19.39 20.83 17.50
N LYS A 24 19.96 21.34 16.40
CA LYS A 24 20.13 20.68 15.09
C LYS A 24 20.68 19.25 15.19
N SER A 25 21.55 18.98 16.17
CA SER A 25 22.13 17.67 16.43
C SER A 25 21.12 16.60 16.89
N LEU A 26 20.06 16.98 17.62
CA LEU A 26 19.02 16.05 18.08
C LEU A 26 18.05 15.67 16.95
N SER A 27 17.73 16.61 16.06
CA SER A 27 16.94 16.33 14.85
C SER A 27 17.71 15.43 13.89
N GLU A 28 18.99 15.68 13.65
CA GLU A 28 19.84 14.85 12.78
C GLU A 28 20.02 13.44 13.34
N LYS A 29 20.21 13.27 14.65
CA LYS A 29 20.27 11.95 15.29
C LYS A 29 18.96 11.17 15.12
N ARG A 30 17.81 11.85 15.21
CA ARG A 30 16.50 11.22 14.99
C ARG A 30 16.29 10.83 13.53
N ILE A 31 16.69 11.68 12.58
CA ILE A 31 16.64 11.39 11.14
C ILE A 31 17.55 10.20 10.81
N LYS A 32 18.80 10.17 11.30
CA LYS A 32 19.71 9.02 11.12
C LYS A 32 19.16 7.74 11.74
N LYS A 33 18.54 7.82 12.92
CA LYS A 33 17.90 6.67 13.57
C LYS A 33 16.67 6.18 12.78
N ALA A 34 15.86 7.09 12.24
CA ALA A 34 14.71 6.75 11.39
C ALA A 34 15.16 6.13 10.06
N LEU A 35 16.22 6.66 9.42
CA LEU A 35 16.83 6.09 8.22
C LEU A 35 17.41 4.71 8.48
N LYS A 36 18.17 4.52 9.56
CA LYS A 36 18.68 3.20 9.95
C LYS A 36 17.56 2.20 10.23
N LYS A 37 16.47 2.65 10.88
CA LYS A 37 15.30 1.80 11.14
C LYS A 37 14.60 1.42 9.84
N ALA A 38 14.41 2.37 8.92
CA ALA A 38 13.84 2.12 7.60
C ALA A 38 14.73 1.16 6.78
N GLN A 39 16.05 1.33 6.82
CA GLN A 39 17.01 0.42 6.15
C GLN A 39 16.99 -0.99 6.76
N ALA A 40 16.90 -1.11 8.09
CA ALA A 40 16.78 -2.39 8.77
C ALA A 40 15.44 -3.09 8.46
N GLU A 41 14.34 -2.35 8.31
CA GLU A 41 13.03 -2.86 7.91
C GLU A 41 12.99 -3.29 6.42
N ILE A 42 13.71 -2.58 5.55
CA ILE A 42 13.94 -3.00 4.15
C ILE A 42 14.79 -4.29 4.11
N ALA A 43 15.79 -4.40 4.99
CA ALA A 43 16.59 -5.61 5.10
C ALA A 43 15.80 -6.80 5.66
N SER A 44 14.89 -6.59 6.62
CA SER A 44 14.03 -7.65 7.18
C SER A 44 12.87 -8.07 6.27
N THR A 45 12.60 -7.34 5.19
CA THR A 45 11.65 -7.74 4.14
C THR A 45 12.33 -8.50 2.98
N ASN A 46 13.66 -8.39 2.87
CA ASN A 46 14.48 -9.12 1.89
C ASN A 46 15.01 -10.46 2.40
N THR A 47 14.47 -10.99 3.51
CA THR A 47 14.85 -12.32 3.96
C THR A 47 14.34 -13.33 2.93
N THR A 48 15.25 -14.16 2.43
CA THR A 48 14.95 -15.33 1.61
C THR A 48 14.13 -16.28 2.48
N ILE A 49 12.80 -16.10 2.48
CA ILE A 49 11.90 -16.90 3.29
C ILE A 49 11.90 -18.30 2.69
N GLU A 50 12.19 -19.31 3.51
CA GLU A 50 11.80 -20.68 3.22
C GLU A 50 10.28 -20.69 2.97
N ASN A 51 9.90 -20.85 1.70
CA ASN A 51 8.55 -20.77 1.14
C ASN A 51 7.62 -21.91 1.60
N ASN A 52 7.46 -22.10 2.91
CA ASN A 52 6.57 -23.12 3.47
C ASN A 52 5.17 -22.56 3.83
N GLY A 53 4.96 -21.25 3.64
CA GLY A 53 3.70 -20.57 3.87
C GLY A 53 2.78 -20.53 2.64
N ARG A 54 1.50 -20.22 2.86
CA ARG A 54 0.54 -19.90 1.79
C ARG A 54 0.76 -18.47 1.29
N GLU A 55 0.38 -18.27 0.04
CA GLU A 55 0.62 -17.02 -0.68
C GLU A 55 -0.64 -16.53 -1.37
N LEU A 56 -0.85 -15.21 -1.38
CA LEU A 56 -1.91 -14.58 -2.14
C LEU A 56 -1.38 -14.14 -3.50
N MET A 57 -2.09 -14.52 -4.56
CA MET A 57 -1.77 -14.13 -5.92
C MET A 57 -3.04 -13.92 -6.74
N LYS A 58 -3.02 -12.91 -7.60
CA LYS A 58 -4.02 -12.73 -8.65
C LYS A 58 -3.66 -13.65 -9.80
N ARG A 59 -4.34 -14.80 -9.85
CA ARG A 59 -4.06 -15.92 -10.77
C ARG A 59 -3.82 -15.47 -12.21
N ASP A 60 -4.78 -14.75 -12.79
CA ASP A 60 -4.74 -14.42 -14.22
C ASP A 60 -3.58 -13.46 -14.53
N HIS A 61 -3.37 -12.45 -13.69
CA HIS A 61 -2.24 -11.51 -13.79
C HIS A 61 -0.89 -12.22 -13.74
N LEU A 62 -0.76 -13.21 -12.85
CA LEU A 62 0.48 -14.00 -12.71
C LEU A 62 0.74 -14.83 -13.97
N PHE A 63 -0.29 -15.52 -14.49
CA PHE A 63 -0.15 -16.44 -15.62
C PHE A 63 0.16 -15.71 -16.93
N GLU A 64 -0.40 -14.53 -17.15
CA GLU A 64 -0.09 -13.67 -18.30
C GLU A 64 1.41 -13.27 -18.32
N GLN A 65 2.02 -13.11 -17.15
CA GLN A 65 3.43 -12.74 -17.04
C GLN A 65 4.38 -13.93 -17.21
N LEU A 66 3.94 -15.18 -17.02
CA LEU A 66 4.78 -16.39 -17.03
C LEU A 66 5.13 -16.88 -18.44
N TRP A 67 5.55 -15.96 -19.28
CA TRP A 67 6.02 -16.19 -20.65
C TRP A 67 7.36 -15.48 -20.86
N CYS A 68 8.32 -16.19 -21.44
CA CYS A 68 9.62 -15.61 -21.76
C CYS A 68 9.49 -14.68 -22.98
N ASN A 69 9.88 -13.42 -22.85
CA ASN A 69 9.77 -12.44 -23.94
C ASN A 69 10.74 -12.73 -25.10
N ASN A 70 11.80 -13.52 -24.87
CA ASN A 70 12.80 -13.83 -25.90
C ASN A 70 12.47 -15.11 -26.68
N CYS A 71 12.02 -16.16 -25.97
CA CYS A 71 11.77 -17.48 -26.58
C CYS A 71 10.28 -17.82 -26.74
N ASN A 72 9.38 -17.02 -26.17
CA ASN A 72 7.93 -17.24 -26.12
C ASN A 72 7.52 -18.63 -25.59
N ILE A 73 8.22 -19.11 -24.56
CA ILE A 73 7.96 -20.38 -23.88
C ILE A 73 7.44 -20.08 -22.47
N PRO A 74 6.50 -20.89 -21.94
CA PRO A 74 6.02 -20.74 -20.57
C PRO A 74 7.15 -20.88 -19.54
N MET A 75 7.12 -20.01 -18.53
CA MET A 75 8.05 -20.00 -17.40
C MET A 75 7.38 -20.63 -16.18
N SER A 76 8.15 -21.30 -15.32
CA SER A 76 7.62 -21.98 -14.12
C SER A 76 8.13 -21.33 -12.85
N LEU A 77 7.30 -21.32 -11.81
CA LEU A 77 7.68 -20.88 -10.46
C LEU A 77 8.32 -21.99 -9.61
N LYS A 78 8.84 -23.05 -10.25
CA LYS A 78 9.64 -24.08 -9.58
C LYS A 78 10.89 -23.46 -8.97
N SER A 79 11.31 -23.95 -7.81
CA SER A 79 12.48 -23.44 -7.08
C SER A 79 13.78 -23.42 -7.92
N SER A 80 13.90 -24.32 -8.91
CA SER A 80 15.07 -24.34 -9.80
C SER A 80 15.12 -23.19 -10.81
N GLN A 81 14.00 -22.50 -11.06
CA GLN A 81 13.91 -21.39 -12.03
C GLN A 81 13.78 -20.02 -11.35
N VAL A 82 13.38 -19.99 -10.09
CA VAL A 82 13.22 -18.75 -9.32
C VAL A 82 14.54 -18.42 -8.63
N LYS A 83 15.21 -17.36 -9.07
CA LYS A 83 16.49 -16.90 -8.50
C LYS A 83 16.32 -16.11 -7.21
N GLU A 84 15.25 -15.32 -7.15
CA GLU A 84 14.99 -14.39 -6.06
C GLU A 84 13.49 -14.20 -5.91
N VAL A 85 13.04 -14.08 -4.66
CA VAL A 85 11.69 -13.64 -4.31
C VAL A 85 11.79 -12.46 -3.37
N VAL A 86 11.20 -11.33 -3.76
CA VAL A 86 11.12 -10.13 -2.93
C VAL A 86 9.69 -9.97 -2.46
N GLN A 87 9.48 -9.99 -1.14
CA GLN A 87 8.17 -9.78 -0.54
C GLN A 87 7.95 -8.30 -0.20
N ARG A 88 6.77 -7.76 -0.53
CA ARG A 88 6.33 -6.40 -0.18
C ARG A 88 4.91 -6.44 0.39
N GLY A 89 4.81 -6.73 1.69
CA GLY A 89 3.52 -6.97 2.34
C GLY A 89 2.94 -8.30 1.86
N LEU A 90 1.73 -8.29 1.32
CA LEU A 90 1.06 -9.46 0.75
C LEU A 90 1.46 -9.73 -0.71
N GLY A 91 2.09 -8.75 -1.38
CA GLY A 91 2.58 -8.88 -2.75
C GLY A 91 3.99 -9.46 -2.81
N ARG A 92 4.31 -10.15 -3.91
CA ARG A 92 5.64 -10.72 -4.20
C ARG A 92 6.11 -10.39 -5.61
N ILE A 93 7.43 -10.28 -5.75
CA ILE A 93 8.13 -10.15 -7.03
C ILE A 93 9.06 -11.36 -7.17
N TYR A 94 8.85 -12.17 -8.19
CA TYR A 94 9.67 -13.32 -8.54
C TYR A 94 10.63 -12.95 -9.66
N ARG A 95 11.93 -13.22 -9.49
CA ARG A 95 12.89 -13.24 -10.60
C ARG A 95 12.97 -14.66 -11.16
N VAL A 96 12.28 -14.88 -12.27
CA VAL A 96 12.16 -16.20 -12.90
C VAL A 96 13.08 -16.26 -14.10
N GLU A 97 13.92 -17.29 -14.18
CA GLU A 97 14.79 -17.57 -15.31
C GLU A 97 14.09 -18.46 -16.34
N CYS A 98 14.34 -18.19 -17.62
CA CYS A 98 13.87 -19.02 -18.70
C CYS A 98 14.67 -20.32 -18.78
N VAL A 99 13.99 -21.45 -18.99
CA VAL A 99 14.62 -22.77 -19.10
C VAL A 99 15.55 -22.88 -20.31
N LYS A 100 15.30 -22.11 -21.37
CA LYS A 100 16.00 -22.22 -22.66
C LYS A 100 17.06 -21.15 -22.89
N CYS A 101 16.95 -19.98 -22.25
CA CYS A 101 17.83 -18.85 -22.52
C CYS A 101 18.15 -18.09 -21.23
N PRO A 102 19.21 -17.27 -21.18
CA PRO A 102 19.63 -16.57 -19.97
C PRO A 102 18.69 -15.40 -19.57
N TYR A 103 17.53 -15.27 -20.22
CA TYR A 103 16.56 -14.23 -19.92
C TYR A 103 15.94 -14.45 -18.54
N VAL A 104 15.97 -13.41 -17.72
CA VAL A 104 15.32 -13.38 -16.41
C VAL A 104 14.19 -12.36 -16.44
N LYS A 105 12.98 -12.82 -16.11
CA LYS A 105 11.78 -11.99 -16.05
C LYS A 105 11.44 -11.66 -14.60
N SER A 106 11.03 -10.42 -14.37
CA SER A 106 10.39 -10.01 -13.12
C SER A 106 8.89 -10.25 -13.24
N VAL A 107 8.36 -11.13 -12.40
CA VAL A 107 6.94 -11.53 -12.38
C VAL A 107 6.33 -11.09 -11.04
N THR A 108 5.19 -10.42 -11.08
CA THR A 108 4.51 -9.89 -9.88
C THR A 108 3.30 -10.73 -9.50
N SER A 109 3.06 -10.94 -8.20
CA SER A 109 1.95 -11.77 -7.70
C SER A 109 0.57 -11.11 -7.84
N ASP A 110 0.53 -9.79 -7.96
CA ASP A 110 -0.69 -9.00 -8.17
C ASP A 110 -0.36 -7.73 -8.97
N THR A 111 -1.39 -7.02 -9.43
CA THR A 111 -1.24 -5.74 -10.11
C THR A 111 -0.54 -4.73 -9.22
N THR A 112 0.28 -3.89 -9.85
CA THR A 112 1.00 -2.82 -9.16
C THR A 112 0.54 -1.45 -9.65
N PHE A 113 0.72 -0.43 -8.81
CA PHE A 113 0.37 0.95 -9.13
C PHE A 113 1.37 1.95 -8.54
N GLY A 114 1.24 3.22 -8.94
CA GLY A 114 2.19 4.29 -8.67
C GLY A 114 3.29 4.39 -9.73
N ASP A 115 4.04 5.49 -9.72
CA ASP A 115 4.95 5.91 -10.80
C ASP A 115 6.01 4.86 -11.21
N LYS A 116 6.31 3.91 -10.34
CA LYS A 116 7.29 2.83 -10.57
C LYS A 116 6.78 1.45 -10.20
N GLY A 117 5.45 1.25 -10.14
CA GLY A 117 4.85 0.00 -9.65
C GLY A 117 5.29 -0.31 -8.23
N GLU A 118 5.37 0.72 -7.38
CA GLU A 118 5.89 0.60 -6.02
C GLU A 118 4.92 -0.16 -5.10
N TYR A 119 3.62 0.00 -5.36
CA TYR A 119 2.54 -0.49 -4.52
C TYR A 119 1.84 -1.67 -5.17
N PHE A 120 1.52 -2.69 -4.37
CA PHE A 120 0.69 -3.81 -4.80
C PHE A 120 -0.78 -3.53 -4.48
N SER A 121 -1.67 -3.79 -5.44
CA SER A 121 -3.12 -3.62 -5.28
C SER A 121 -3.66 -4.44 -4.11
N ILE A 122 -3.17 -5.66 -3.87
CA ILE A 122 -3.58 -6.50 -2.72
C ILE A 122 -3.37 -5.82 -1.37
N ASN A 123 -2.30 -5.02 -1.21
CA ASN A 123 -2.04 -4.31 0.03
C ASN A 123 -3.05 -3.16 0.25
N ALA A 124 -3.41 -2.45 -0.83
CA ALA A 124 -4.45 -1.42 -0.78
C ALA A 124 -5.83 -2.03 -0.47
N LYS A 125 -6.16 -3.15 -1.11
CA LYS A 125 -7.41 -3.89 -0.84
C LYS A 125 -7.47 -4.41 0.57
N ALA A 126 -6.37 -4.93 1.12
CA ALA A 126 -6.30 -5.35 2.51
C ALA A 126 -6.56 -4.18 3.45
N ALA A 127 -5.90 -3.03 3.24
CA ALA A 127 -6.12 -1.83 4.06
C ALA A 127 -7.57 -1.32 3.95
N MET A 128 -8.16 -1.30 2.75
CA MET A 128 -9.56 -0.93 2.55
C MET A 128 -10.49 -1.88 3.30
N GLY A 129 -10.29 -3.20 3.16
CA GLY A 129 -11.08 -4.20 3.87
C GLY A 129 -10.93 -4.10 5.39
N MET A 130 -9.74 -3.80 5.89
CA MET A 130 -9.52 -3.57 7.32
C MET A 130 -10.31 -2.36 7.85
N ILE A 131 -10.36 -1.26 7.09
CA ILE A 131 -11.14 -0.07 7.43
C ILE A 131 -12.64 -0.39 7.41
N ASP A 132 -13.10 -1.06 6.36
CA ASP A 132 -14.51 -1.40 6.15
C ASP A 132 -15.08 -2.29 7.28
N ILE A 133 -14.32 -3.30 7.70
CA ILE A 133 -14.74 -4.21 8.78
C ILE A 133 -14.31 -3.73 10.18
N GLY A 134 -13.62 -2.60 10.28
CA GLY A 134 -13.20 -2.01 11.56
C GLY A 134 -12.14 -2.80 12.34
N ILE A 135 -11.22 -3.50 11.66
CA ILE A 135 -10.15 -4.26 12.32
C ILE A 135 -8.79 -3.59 12.23
N GLY A 136 -7.98 -3.78 13.27
CA GLY A 136 -6.59 -3.32 13.31
C GLY A 136 -5.59 -4.35 12.75
N GLU A 137 -4.35 -3.91 12.55
CA GLU A 137 -3.22 -4.74 12.12
C GLU A 137 -3.08 -6.04 12.92
N THR A 138 -3.22 -5.99 14.25
CA THR A 138 -3.03 -7.16 15.11
C THR A 138 -4.05 -8.26 14.82
N GLN A 139 -5.31 -7.87 14.64
CA GLN A 139 -6.39 -8.80 14.29
C GLN A 139 -6.18 -9.36 12.88
N PHE A 140 -5.81 -8.49 11.93
CA PHE A 140 -5.52 -8.90 10.57
C PHE A 140 -4.33 -9.88 10.49
N ASN A 141 -3.23 -9.61 11.17
CA ASN A 141 -2.06 -10.49 11.20
C ASN A 141 -2.34 -11.80 11.95
N SER A 142 -3.23 -11.81 12.94
CA SER A 142 -3.69 -13.05 13.58
C SER A 142 -4.46 -13.93 12.60
N LEU A 143 -5.34 -13.33 11.79
CA LEU A 143 -6.05 -14.01 10.72
C LEU A 143 -5.09 -14.56 9.64
N LEU A 144 -4.12 -13.77 9.18
CA LEU A 144 -3.11 -14.23 8.21
C LEU A 144 -2.31 -15.40 8.76
N SER A 145 -1.90 -15.33 10.04
CA SER A 145 -1.15 -16.38 10.71
C SER A 145 -1.95 -17.67 10.83
N ALA A 146 -3.25 -17.59 11.14
CA ALA A 146 -4.15 -18.75 11.15
C ALA A 146 -4.28 -19.42 9.77
N MET A 147 -4.11 -18.67 8.69
CA MET A 147 -4.08 -19.18 7.31
C MET A 147 -2.68 -19.60 6.84
N ASN A 148 -1.67 -19.53 7.70
CA ASN A 148 -0.25 -19.74 7.35
C ASN A 148 0.23 -18.79 6.24
N ILE A 149 -0.27 -17.55 6.20
CA ILE A 149 0.16 -16.47 5.30
C ILE A 149 1.09 -15.53 6.07
N SER A 150 2.12 -15.03 5.41
CA SER A 150 3.08 -14.11 6.02
C SER A 150 2.41 -12.82 6.50
N SER A 151 2.81 -12.36 7.69
CA SER A 151 2.28 -11.15 8.31
C SER A 151 2.74 -9.88 7.58
N VAL A 152 1.99 -8.80 7.79
CA VAL A 152 2.24 -7.50 7.19
C VAL A 152 2.64 -6.51 8.28
N SER A 153 3.59 -5.63 7.98
CA SER A 153 4.06 -4.63 8.93
C SER A 153 3.09 -3.44 9.07
N SER A 154 2.98 -2.92 10.29
CA SER A 154 2.22 -1.71 10.64
C SER A 154 2.47 -0.54 9.70
N ASN A 155 3.74 -0.32 9.37
CA ASN A 155 4.14 0.80 8.52
C ASN A 155 3.61 0.65 7.10
N LEU A 156 3.57 -0.58 6.58
CA LEU A 156 3.02 -0.87 5.26
C LEU A 156 1.51 -0.68 5.25
N ILE A 157 0.80 -1.22 6.25
CA ILE A 157 -0.65 -1.06 6.38
C ILE A 157 -1.03 0.41 6.46
N LYS A 158 -0.44 1.17 7.40
CA LYS A 158 -0.71 2.61 7.58
C LYS A 158 -0.43 3.43 6.33
N ARG A 159 0.55 3.02 5.52
CA ARG A 159 0.82 3.67 4.24
C ARG A 159 -0.34 3.46 3.28
N HIS A 160 -0.85 2.23 3.17
CA HIS A 160 -1.96 1.91 2.29
C HIS A 160 -3.30 2.46 2.81
N GLU A 161 -3.52 2.52 4.12
CA GLU A 161 -4.66 3.23 4.73
C GLU A 161 -4.71 4.70 4.28
N ARG A 162 -3.57 5.40 4.26
CA ARG A 162 -3.49 6.79 3.77
C ARG A 162 -3.72 6.93 2.27
N ILE A 163 -3.45 5.88 1.50
CA ILE A 163 -3.71 5.86 0.06
C ILE A 163 -5.21 5.68 -0.20
N VAL A 164 -5.85 4.74 0.51
CA VAL A 164 -7.27 4.42 0.28
C VAL A 164 -8.22 5.36 1.01
N GLY A 165 -7.80 5.95 2.13
CA GLY A 165 -8.63 6.82 2.97
C GLY A 165 -9.34 7.94 2.22
N PRO A 166 -8.64 8.75 1.40
CA PRO A 166 -9.29 9.81 0.62
C PRO A 166 -10.34 9.29 -0.37
N ALA A 167 -10.12 8.11 -0.96
CA ALA A 167 -11.09 7.50 -1.86
C ALA A 167 -12.34 7.01 -1.12
N ILE A 168 -12.16 6.44 0.08
CA ILE A 168 -13.27 6.04 0.96
C ILE A 168 -14.07 7.27 1.41
N GLU A 169 -13.39 8.35 1.81
CA GLU A 169 -14.02 9.60 2.22
C GLU A 169 -14.81 10.22 1.07
N ALA A 170 -14.24 10.28 -0.14
CA ALA A 170 -14.94 10.79 -1.32
C ALA A 170 -16.21 9.98 -1.63
N ALA A 171 -16.13 8.65 -1.59
CA ALA A 171 -17.30 7.78 -1.80
C ALA A 171 -18.37 7.97 -0.72
N ALA A 172 -17.96 8.17 0.53
CA ALA A 172 -18.88 8.46 1.63
C ALA A 172 -19.58 9.82 1.44
N VAL A 173 -18.84 10.86 1.05
CA VAL A 173 -19.41 12.20 0.79
C VAL A 173 -20.40 12.15 -0.38
N GLU A 174 -20.03 11.49 -1.48
CA GLU A 174 -20.89 11.35 -2.65
C GLU A 174 -22.19 10.60 -2.32
N SER A 175 -22.07 9.45 -1.64
CA SER A 175 -23.24 8.67 -1.25
C SER A 175 -24.17 9.42 -0.30
N CYS A 176 -23.63 10.04 0.75
CA CYS A 176 -24.42 10.87 1.68
C CYS A 176 -25.13 12.02 0.96
N SER A 177 -24.44 12.72 0.05
CA SER A 177 -25.02 13.84 -0.70
C SER A 177 -26.18 13.37 -1.58
N LYS A 178 -26.01 12.24 -2.28
CA LYS A 178 -27.06 11.64 -3.10
C LYS A 178 -28.29 11.25 -2.28
N TYR A 179 -28.10 10.66 -1.10
CA TYR A 179 -29.24 10.27 -0.26
C TYR A 179 -29.94 11.47 0.39
N LEU A 180 -29.20 12.54 0.73
CA LEU A 180 -29.79 13.80 1.21
C LEU A 180 -30.71 14.43 0.15
N GLU A 181 -30.32 14.42 -1.12
CA GLU A 181 -31.17 14.93 -2.21
C GLU A 181 -32.44 14.10 -2.37
N VAL A 182 -32.33 12.77 -2.26
CA VAL A 182 -33.49 11.86 -2.32
C VAL A 182 -34.42 12.10 -1.15
N GLU A 183 -33.89 12.23 0.07
CA GLU A 183 -34.67 12.49 1.29
C GLU A 183 -35.41 13.84 1.19
N LYS A 184 -34.73 14.88 0.71
CA LYS A 184 -35.34 16.19 0.47
C LYS A 184 -36.52 16.09 -0.52
N ARG A 185 -36.30 15.44 -1.67
CA ARG A 185 -37.36 15.28 -2.69
C ARG A 185 -38.57 14.53 -2.15
N LEU A 186 -38.35 13.42 -1.43
CA LEU A 186 -39.45 12.64 -0.83
C LEU A 186 -40.20 13.44 0.25
N THR A 187 -39.53 14.35 0.94
CA THR A 187 -40.17 15.21 1.94
C THR A 187 -41.06 16.27 1.28
N GLU A 188 -40.61 16.86 0.19
CA GLU A 188 -41.40 17.81 -0.62
C GLU A 188 -42.63 17.12 -1.23
N GLU A 189 -42.44 15.95 -1.88
CA GLU A 189 -43.54 15.15 -2.47
C GLU A 189 -44.59 14.72 -1.43
N ASN A 190 -44.21 14.46 -0.18
CA ASN A 190 -45.16 14.07 0.87
C ASN A 190 -45.91 15.27 1.50
N ASN A 191 -45.33 16.47 1.49
CA ASN A 191 -46.02 17.67 1.99
C ASN A 191 -47.15 18.11 1.05
N ASP A 192 -47.00 17.91 -0.26
CA ASP A 192 -48.04 18.21 -1.26
C ASP A 192 -49.30 17.32 -1.10
N VAL A 193 -49.23 16.19 -0.39
CA VAL A 193 -50.36 15.27 -0.16
C VAL A 193 -51.20 15.64 1.07
N VAL A 194 -50.70 16.53 1.94
CA VAL A 194 -51.38 16.90 3.20
C VAL A 194 -52.28 18.12 3.05
N GLU A 195 -52.07 18.97 2.05
CA GLU A 195 -52.85 20.21 1.86
C GLU A 195 -54.21 20.02 1.15
N ASP A 196 -54.51 18.83 0.64
CA ASP A 196 -55.76 18.51 -0.08
C ASP A 196 -56.81 17.73 0.77
N LYS A 197 -56.78 17.84 2.11
CA LYS A 197 -57.78 17.21 3.00
C LYS A 197 -58.49 18.18 3.94
#